data_AF-A0A1M7JIB4-F1
#
_entry.id   AF-A0A1M7JIB4-F1
#
_cell.length_a   1.000
_cell.length_b   1.000
_cell.length_c   1.000
_cell.angle_alpha   90.00
_cell.angle_beta   90.00
_cell.angle_gamma   90.00
#
_symmetry.space_group_name_H-M   'P 1'
#
loop_
_entity.id
_entity.type
_entity.pdbx_description
1 polymer ?
#
loop_
_entity_poly.entity_id
_entity_poly.type
_entity_poly.pdbx_seq_one_letter_code
_entity_poly.pdbx_strand_id
1 'polypeptide(L)' 'MRLINLQRTDDAYVAKAEITLKAFGVALGQRSKIYIRRESENAWREKKTNKKVSQKENAHLNKWLSDHQKFVEH' A
#
# COMPACT_ATOMS: atom_id res chain seq x y z
N MET A 1 1.75 0.88 9.72
CA MET A 1 1.86 0.14 8.44
C MET A 1 3.33 -0.02 8.14
N ARG A 2 3.75 -1.21 7.75
CA ARG A 2 5.13 -1.49 7.32
C ARG A 2 5.09 -1.91 5.86
N LEU A 3 5.91 -1.28 5.01
CA LEU A 3 6.09 -1.72 3.63
C LEU A 3 6.79 -3.07 3.64
N ILE A 4 6.22 -4.05 2.94
CA ILE A 4 6.81 -5.37 2.75
C ILE A 4 7.40 -5.46 1.34
N ASN A 5 6.65 -5.00 0.35
CA ASN A 5 7.09 -4.99 -1.04
C ASN A 5 6.37 -3.87 -1.80
N LEU A 6 7.07 -3.24 -2.75
CA LEU A 6 6.50 -2.36 -3.76
C LEU A 6 7.03 -2.81 -5.10
N GLN A 7 6.13 -3.10 -6.03
CA GLN A 7 6.47 -3.56 -7.38
C GLN A 7 5.65 -2.78 -8.41
N ARG A 8 6.22 -2.59 -9.60
CA ARG A 8 5.54 -2.12 -10.79
C ARG A 8 5.10 -3.33 -11.61
N THR A 9 3.87 -3.32 -12.05
CA THR A 9 3.33 -4.20 -13.10
C THR A 9 3.05 -3.35 -14.34
N ASP A 10 2.75 -3.98 -15.47
CA ASP A 10 2.61 -3.31 -16.77
C ASP A 10 1.67 -2.08 -16.74
N ASP A 11 0.60 -2.12 -15.94
CA ASP A 11 -0.43 -1.07 -15.86
C ASP A 11 -0.65 -0.48 -14.46
N ALA A 12 0.14 -0.89 -13.46
CA ALA A 12 -0.13 -0.55 -12.07
C ALA A 12 1.07 -0.63 -11.13
N TYR A 13 0.98 0.07 -10.01
CA TYR A 13 1.83 -0.11 -8.84
C TYR A 13 1.12 -0.98 -7.82
N VAL A 14 1.83 -1.99 -7.31
CA VAL A 14 1.33 -2.92 -6.31
C VAL A 14 2.18 -2.81 -5.04
N ALA A 15 1.57 -2.38 -3.95
CA ALA A 15 2.21 -2.27 -2.64
C ALA A 15 1.64 -3.31 -1.68
N LYS A 16 2.50 -4.19 -1.16
CA LYS A 16 2.16 -5.10 -0.05
C LYS A 16 2.64 -4.48 1.26
N ALA A 17 1.74 -4.39 2.22
CA ALA A 17 2.03 -3.83 3.54
C ALA A 17 1.50 -4.72 4.65
N GLU A 18 2.18 -4.66 5.79
CA GLU A 18 1.72 -5.28 7.03
C GLU A 18 1.13 -4.23 7.96
N ILE A 19 -0.02 -4.57 8.54
CA ILE A 19 -0.76 -3.73 9.47
C ILE A 19 -0.84 -4.45 10.81
N THR A 20 -0.21 -3.85 11.82
CA THR A 20 -0.43 -4.23 13.21
C THR A 20 -1.79 -3.71 13.67
N LEU A 21 -2.66 -4.63 14.08
CA LEU A 21 -3.89 -4.31 14.78
C LEU A 21 -3.54 -4.07 16.24
N LYS A 22 -3.89 -2.90 16.76
CA LYS A 22 -3.70 -2.54 18.17
C LYS A 22 -5.04 -2.21 18.81
N ALA A 23 -5.25 -2.68 20.04
CA ALA A 23 -6.33 -2.22 20.91
C ALA A 23 -5.74 -1.91 22.29
N PHE A 24 -6.09 -0.75 22.85
CA PHE A 24 -5.60 -0.30 24.16
C PHE A 24 -4.07 -0.41 24.34
N GLY A 25 -3.30 -0.07 23.30
CA GLY A 25 -1.84 -0.14 23.31
C GLY A 25 -1.24 -1.54 23.09
N VAL A 26 -2.03 -2.61 23.19
CA VAL A 26 -1.60 -4.00 22.99
C VAL A 26 -1.75 -4.38 21.51
N ALA A 27 -0.72 -5.04 20.95
CA ALA A 27 -0.78 -5.60 19.61
C ALA A 27 -1.63 -6.88 19.62
N LEU A 28 -2.79 -6.84 18.96
CA LEU A 28 -3.70 -7.98 18.84
C LEU A 28 -3.33 -8.92 17.69
N GLY A 29 -2.52 -8.46 16.75
CA GLY A 29 -2.05 -9.27 15.63
C GLY A 29 -1.54 -8.44 14.47
N GLN A 30 -1.10 -9.14 13.44
CA GLN A 30 -0.65 -8.58 12.17
C GLN A 30 -1.51 -9.10 11.04
N ARG A 31 -1.87 -8.22 10.10
CA ARG A 31 -2.51 -8.60 8.84
C ARG A 31 -1.76 -8.02 7.66
N SER A 32 -1.65 -8.79 6.59
CA SER A 32 -1.15 -8.28 5.32
C SER A 32 -2.29 -7.65 4.51
N LYS A 33 -2.03 -6.48 3.92
CA LYS A 33 -2.88 -5.84 2.92
C LYS A 33 -2.10 -5.64 1.62
N ILE A 34 -2.80 -5.71 0.49
CA ILE A 34 -2.25 -5.43 -0.83
C ILE A 34 -3.03 -4.24 -1.40
N TYR A 35 -2.29 -3.25 -1.87
CA TYR A 35 -2.81 -2.04 -2.47
C TYR A 35 -2.39 -1.96 -3.93
N ILE A 36 -3.28 -1.47 -4.78
CA ILE A 36 -3.06 -1.33 -6.21
C ILE A 36 -3.38 0.12 -6.59
N ARG A 37 -2.49 0.76 -7.35
CA ARG A 37 -2.73 2.03 -8.02
C ARG A 37 -2.49 1.81 -9.51
N ARG A 38 -3.54 1.81 -10.31
CA ARG A 38 -3.42 1.73 -11.77
C ARG A 38 -2.89 3.06 -12.31
N GLU A 39 -2.18 3.06 -13.42
CA GLU A 39 -1.77 4.33 -14.03
C GLU A 39 -2.96 5.13 -14.56
N SER A 40 -3.99 4.42 -15.04
CA SER A 40 -5.27 5.02 -15.47
C SER A 40 -6.09 5.59 -14.32
N GLU A 41 -5.87 5.14 -13.09
CA GLU A 41 -6.57 5.61 -11.89
C GLU A 41 -5.55 6.16 -10.91
N ASN A 42 -5.46 7.49 -10.79
CA ASN A 42 -4.57 8.17 -9.86
C ASN A 42 -4.98 8.03 -8.37
N ALA A 43 -5.39 6.83 -7.94
CA ALA A 43 -5.85 6.51 -6.60
C ALA A 43 -5.46 5.08 -6.21
N TRP A 44 -5.01 4.93 -4.96
CA TRP A 44 -4.78 3.62 -4.38
C TRP A 44 -6.09 2.95 -3.95
N ARG A 45 -6.20 1.64 -4.23
CA ARG A 45 -7.30 0.77 -3.80
C ARG A 45 -6.78 -0.47 -3.09
N GLU A 46 -7.52 -0.96 -2.11
CA GLU A 46 -7.22 -2.25 -1.47
C GLU A 46 -7.67 -3.41 -2.37
N LYS A 47 -6.75 -4.31 -2.73
CA LYS A 47 -7.01 -5.44 -3.66
C LYS A 47 -8.19 -6.31 -3.22
N LYS A 48 -8.32 -6.58 -1.92
CA LYS A 48 -9.35 -7.49 -1.38
C LYS A 48 -10.76 -6.90 -1.43
N THR A 49 -10.89 -5.59 -1.24
CA THR A 49 -12.20 -4.92 -1.11
C THR A 49 -12.53 -4.03 -2.30
N ASN A 50 -11.56 -3.77 -3.17
CA ASN A 50 -11.60 -2.81 -4.27
C ASN A 50 -11.97 -1.36 -3.84
N LYS A 51 -11.99 -1.10 -2.53
CA LYS A 51 -12.31 0.21 -1.97
C LYS A 51 -11.10 1.12 -2.07
N LYS A 52 -11.35 2.42 -2.31
CA LYS A 52 -10.33 3.45 -2.18
C LYS A 52 -9.78 3.42 -0.75
N VAL A 53 -8.47 3.56 -0.63
CA VAL A 53 -7.81 3.61 0.67
C VAL A 53 -8.17 4.89 1.42
N SER A 54 -8.03 4.87 2.74
CA SER A 54 -8.20 6.08 3.54
C SER A 54 -7.11 7.13 3.22
N GLN A 55 -7.35 8.40 3.55
CA GLN A 55 -6.37 9.48 3.32
C GLN A 55 -5.02 9.20 3.98
N LYS A 56 -5.02 8.60 5.19
CA LYS A 56 -3.81 8.23 5.92
C LYS A 56 -3.04 7.12 5.21
N GLU A 57 -3.72 6.08 4.76
CA GLU A 57 -3.11 5.00 3.96
C GLU A 57 -2.54 5.57 2.65
N ASN A 58 -3.29 6.45 1.97
CA ASN A 58 -2.87 7.09 0.73
C ASN A 58 -1.54 7.86 0.89
N ALA A 59 -1.41 8.64 1.97
CA ALA A 59 -0.19 9.38 2.27
C ALA A 59 1.03 8.46 2.45
N HIS A 60 0.87 7.35 3.18
CA HIS A 60 1.94 6.36 3.34
C HIS A 60 2.32 5.69 2.02
N LEU A 61 1.33 5.29 1.22
CA LEU A 61 1.55 4.62 -0.06
C LEU A 61 2.23 5.53 -1.09
N ASN A 62 1.81 6.80 -1.17
CA ASN A 62 2.44 7.78 -2.05
C ASN A 62 3.87 8.10 -1.62
N LYS A 63 4.12 8.19 -0.30
CA LYS A 63 5.48 8.35 0.21
C LYS A 63 6.36 7.17 -0.19
N TRP A 64 5.91 5.94 0.03
CA TRP A 64 6.67 4.76 -0.37
C TRP A 64 6.94 4.71 -1.85
N LEU A 65 5.93 5.03 -2.67
CA LEU A 65 6.12 5.10 -4.10
C LEU A 65 7.20 6.13 -4.46
N SER A 66 7.10 7.36 -3.96
CA SER A 66 8.12 8.38 -4.21
C SER A 66 9.53 7.97 -3.74
N ASP A 67 9.62 7.34 -2.57
CA ASP A 67 10.90 6.93 -1.96
C ASP A 67 11.55 5.78 -2.75
N HIS A 68 10.74 4.89 -3.35
CA HIS A 68 11.21 3.68 -4.00
C HIS A 68 11.08 3.71 -5.53
N GLN A 69 10.47 4.75 -6.13
CA GLN A 69 10.16 4.82 -7.56
C GLN A 69 11.37 4.50 -8.44
N LYS A 70 12.53 5.05 -8.09
CA LYS A 70 13.81 4.83 -8.80
C LYS A 70 14.23 3.35 -8.85
N PHE A 71 13.77 2.53 -7.92
CA PHE A 71 14.09 1.11 -7.82
C PHE A 71 13.04 0.20 -8.46
N VAL A 72 11.85 0.72 -8.76
CA VAL A 72 10.73 -0.07 -9.33
C VAL A 72 10.50 0.19 -10.83
N GLU A 73 11.27 1.11 -11.43
CA GLU A 73 11.21 1.45 -12.86
C GLU A 73 12.30 0.76 -13.71
N HIS A 74 13.06 -0.20 -13.15
CA HIS A 74 14.05 -1.01 -13.89
C HIS A 74 13.52 -2.38 -14.27
#